data_AF-A0A9E1UHH9-F1
#
_entry.id   AF-A0A9E1UHH9-F1
#
_cell.length_a   1.000
_cell.length_b   1.000
_cell.length_c   1.000
_cell.angle_alpha   90.00
_cell.angle_beta   90.00
_cell.angle_gamma   90.00
#
_symmetry.space_group_name_H-M   'P 1'
#
loop_
_entity.id
_entity.type
_entity.pdbx_description
1 polymer ?
#
loop_
_entity_poly.entity_id
_entity_poly.type
_entity_poly.pdbx_seq_one_letter_code
_entity_poly.pdbx_strand_id
1 'polypeptide(L)'
;LVIRKNAMDGGSLPGKLADCTEKDPASSEIYIVEGESAGGSAKQGRERQNQAILPLRGKILNVEKARPERMLAHEEIAALITALGAGLGEDYDEEKLRYHRVIIMTDADVDGAHIRTLLLTFFFRNMPQIIGNGHLYIAQPPLYKASRGRSSRWLYSEAELDEWTANRLYGSMRITAENDSNIDLKSTKIGRVLTPLRDYIDSLEVARVLNIPESVIDKLVKDPEYVKMDFRPERPEESAVPVETAQASLFGGSEDDSTSESAEDSVIEDVIEEGVEPEILPDRTYEIDGYTLTKDIFQNPAVFRLRTIYPIIKEVLEAGMLTIEKADNIVATGVAWQDLPATLDNNSDRSGVNVQRYKGLGEMNPEQLWETTMDPNERVMLRVTAEDAIAADDMFRTLMGDDVEPRRNFIRANALEVKNLDV
;
A
#
# COMPACT_ATOMS: atom_id res chain seq x y z
N LEU A 1 -20.98 26.02 -43.62
CA LEU A 1 -19.55 26.05 -44.03
C LEU A 1 -18.76 26.29 -42.74
N VAL A 2 -18.15 25.34 -42.06
CA VAL A 2 -17.45 24.10 -42.45
C VAL A 2 -17.74 23.05 -41.37
N ILE A 3 -18.26 21.90 -41.79
CA ILE A 3 -18.46 20.71 -40.96
C ILE A 3 -17.04 20.17 -40.64
N ARG A 4 -16.63 20.21 -39.36
CA ARG A 4 -15.36 19.60 -38.92
C ARG A 4 -15.50 18.09 -39.09
N LYS A 5 -14.53 17.54 -39.82
CA LYS A 5 -14.41 16.13 -40.23
C LYS A 5 -14.79 15.18 -39.09
N ASN A 6 -15.75 14.31 -39.35
CA ASN A 6 -16.00 13.10 -38.55
C ASN A 6 -14.72 12.27 -38.55
N ALA A 7 -14.06 12.21 -37.39
CA ALA A 7 -12.85 11.44 -37.13
C ALA A 7 -13.18 10.05 -36.57
N MET A 8 -14.24 9.40 -37.07
CA MET A 8 -14.80 8.19 -36.46
C MET A 8 -15.04 7.03 -37.45
N ASP A 9 -14.27 6.91 -38.54
CA ASP A 9 -14.44 5.76 -39.44
C ASP A 9 -13.16 5.31 -40.19
N GLY A 10 -12.00 5.40 -39.54
CA GLY A 10 -10.75 4.90 -40.17
C GLY A 10 -9.45 5.43 -39.59
N GLY A 11 -9.38 5.70 -38.28
CA GLY A 11 -8.11 6.01 -37.64
C GLY A 11 -7.19 4.80 -37.74
N SER A 12 -6.06 4.94 -38.44
CA SER A 12 -5.03 3.89 -38.44
C SER A 12 -4.65 3.57 -37.00
N LEU A 13 -4.53 2.28 -36.67
CA LEU A 13 -4.03 1.85 -35.36
C LEU A 13 -2.71 2.57 -35.05
N PRO A 14 -2.46 2.92 -33.77
CA PRO A 14 -1.20 3.55 -33.39
C PRO A 14 -0.01 2.69 -33.85
N GLY A 15 0.99 3.29 -34.49
CA GLY A 15 2.15 2.54 -35.01
C GLY A 15 2.96 1.79 -33.93
N LYS A 16 2.78 2.16 -32.65
CA LYS A 16 3.38 1.50 -31.49
C LYS A 16 2.59 0.28 -31.02
N LEU A 17 1.30 0.18 -31.36
CA LEU A 17 0.43 -0.92 -30.94
C LEU A 17 0.82 -2.20 -31.69
N ALA A 18 1.10 -3.25 -30.92
CA ALA A 18 1.19 -4.60 -31.44
C ALA A 18 -0.16 -5.28 -31.23
N ASP A 19 -1.02 -5.30 -32.24
CA ASP A 19 -2.37 -5.84 -32.15
C ASP A 19 -2.40 -7.38 -32.15
N CYS A 20 -3.53 -7.96 -31.72
CA CYS A 20 -3.83 -9.40 -31.75
C CYS A 20 -4.66 -9.79 -32.98
N THR A 21 -4.88 -11.09 -33.18
CA THR A 21 -5.63 -11.61 -34.34
C THR A 21 -7.12 -11.77 -34.02
N GLU A 22 -7.45 -12.00 -32.75
CA GLU A 22 -8.80 -12.14 -32.24
C GLU A 22 -9.58 -10.84 -32.42
N LYS A 23 -10.84 -10.98 -32.87
CA LYS A 23 -11.74 -9.84 -33.13
C LYS A 23 -12.81 -9.71 -32.07
N ASP A 24 -13.12 -10.78 -31.34
CA ASP A 24 -14.07 -10.74 -30.24
C ASP A 24 -13.47 -9.97 -29.05
N PRO A 25 -14.03 -8.81 -28.64
CA PRO A 25 -13.53 -8.03 -27.53
C PRO A 25 -13.52 -8.78 -26.20
N ALA A 26 -14.43 -9.73 -25.99
CA ALA A 26 -14.50 -10.51 -24.76
C ALA A 26 -13.34 -11.50 -24.61
N SER A 27 -12.78 -11.94 -25.73
CA SER A 27 -11.70 -12.90 -25.82
C SER A 27 -10.33 -12.25 -26.06
N SER A 28 -10.28 -10.93 -26.19
CA SER A 28 -9.06 -10.16 -26.42
C SER A 28 -8.65 -9.35 -25.18
N GLU A 29 -7.34 -9.16 -25.04
CA GLU A 29 -6.76 -8.39 -23.95
C GLU A 29 -5.66 -7.46 -24.45
N ILE A 30 -5.52 -6.29 -23.82
CA ILE A 30 -4.49 -5.31 -24.12
C ILE A 30 -3.63 -5.04 -22.89
N TYR A 31 -2.32 -5.16 -23.04
CA TYR A 31 -1.35 -4.79 -22.02
C TYR A 31 -0.81 -3.40 -22.31
N ILE A 32 -0.97 -2.50 -21.34
CA ILE A 32 -0.36 -1.18 -21.32
C ILE A 32 0.93 -1.31 -20.53
N VAL A 33 2.07 -1.16 -21.20
CA VAL A 33 3.39 -1.44 -20.63
C VAL A 33 4.24 -0.18 -20.53
N GLU A 34 4.98 -0.07 -19.44
CA GLU A 34 5.91 1.02 -19.22
C GLU A 34 7.22 0.81 -20.00
N GLY A 35 7.53 1.73 -20.91
CA GLY A 35 8.80 1.78 -21.59
C GLY A 35 8.98 0.78 -22.74
N GLU A 36 10.01 1.01 -23.54
CA GLU A 36 10.33 0.16 -24.69
C GLU A 36 10.94 -1.18 -24.30
N SER A 37 11.63 -1.23 -23.15
CA SER A 37 12.29 -2.45 -22.68
C SER A 37 11.28 -3.52 -22.34
N ALA A 38 10.35 -3.22 -21.42
CA ALA A 38 9.26 -4.12 -21.07
C ALA A 38 8.35 -4.39 -22.28
N GLY A 39 8.09 -3.37 -23.12
CA GLY A 39 7.33 -3.55 -24.35
C GLY A 39 7.98 -4.48 -25.37
N GLY A 40 9.30 -4.48 -25.47
CA GLY A 40 10.07 -5.40 -26.30
C GLY A 40 9.95 -6.84 -25.82
N SER A 41 10.14 -7.08 -24.52
CA SER A 41 10.01 -8.41 -23.92
C SER A 41 8.57 -8.93 -23.99
N ALA A 42 7.58 -8.09 -23.66
CA ALA A 42 6.16 -8.44 -23.75
C ALA A 42 5.75 -8.77 -25.18
N LYS A 43 6.19 -7.98 -26.18
CA LYS A 43 5.89 -8.25 -27.59
C LYS A 43 6.47 -9.58 -28.09
N GLN A 44 7.62 -10.00 -27.55
CA GLN A 44 8.26 -11.27 -27.90
C GLN A 44 7.59 -12.46 -27.20
N GLY A 45 7.18 -12.31 -25.94
CA GLY A 45 6.57 -13.37 -25.12
C GLY A 45 5.06 -13.54 -25.30
N ARG A 46 4.35 -12.54 -25.85
CA ARG A 46 2.88 -12.56 -25.95
C ARG A 46 2.32 -13.69 -26.82
N GLU A 47 1.09 -14.06 -26.51
CA GLU A 47 0.25 -14.85 -27.41
C GLU A 47 -0.40 -13.93 -28.46
N ARG A 48 0.01 -14.08 -29.72
CA ARG A 48 -0.45 -13.22 -30.84
C ARG A 48 -1.94 -13.37 -31.17
N GLN A 49 -2.57 -14.42 -30.67
CA GLN A 49 -3.98 -14.71 -30.96
C GLN A 49 -4.87 -13.70 -30.24
N ASN A 50 -4.70 -13.51 -28.93
CA ASN A 50 -5.61 -12.78 -28.03
C ASN A 50 -4.96 -11.59 -27.29
N GLN A 51 -3.62 -11.47 -27.25
CA GLN A 51 -2.95 -10.41 -26.49
C GLN A 51 -2.40 -9.30 -27.38
N ALA A 52 -2.85 -8.07 -27.17
CA ALA A 52 -2.29 -6.85 -27.74
C ALA A 52 -1.36 -6.15 -26.75
N ILE A 53 -0.30 -5.50 -27.24
CA ILE A 53 0.68 -4.78 -26.40
C ILE A 53 0.77 -3.32 -26.86
N LEU A 54 0.58 -2.38 -25.94
CA LEU A 54 0.75 -0.95 -26.15
C LEU A 54 1.87 -0.41 -25.23
N PRO A 55 3.08 -0.21 -25.76
CA PRO A 55 4.17 0.41 -25.01
C PRO A 55 3.99 1.92 -24.92
N LEU A 56 4.07 2.46 -23.70
CA LEU A 56 4.08 3.89 -23.43
C LEU A 56 5.50 4.39 -23.22
N ARG A 57 5.85 5.54 -23.80
CA ARG A 57 7.18 6.15 -23.62
C ARG A 57 7.12 7.35 -22.67
N GLY A 58 8.03 7.37 -21.70
CA GLY A 58 8.19 8.49 -20.77
C GLY A 58 7.05 8.60 -19.75
N LYS A 59 7.07 9.70 -18.97
CA LYS A 59 6.04 9.99 -17.98
C LYS A 59 4.80 10.53 -18.70
N ILE A 60 3.65 9.90 -18.45
CA ILE A 60 2.36 10.33 -19.01
C ILE A 60 2.05 11.75 -18.51
N LEU A 61 1.46 12.58 -19.38
CA LEU A 61 0.98 13.89 -19.01
C LEU A 61 0.00 13.80 -17.84
N ASN A 62 0.20 14.61 -16.81
CA ASN A 62 -0.79 14.78 -15.75
C ASN A 62 -2.07 15.39 -16.33
N VAL A 63 -3.11 14.56 -16.41
CA VAL A 63 -4.43 14.92 -16.96
C VAL A 63 -5.21 15.84 -16.03
N GLU A 64 -4.98 15.80 -14.72
CA GLU A 64 -5.63 16.70 -13.75
C GLU A 64 -5.28 18.17 -14.01
N LYS A 65 -4.00 18.43 -14.31
CA LYS A 65 -3.49 19.80 -14.55
C LYS A 65 -3.61 20.25 -16.01
N ALA A 66 -3.80 19.30 -16.93
CA ALA A 66 -3.81 19.60 -18.35
C ALA A 66 -5.22 19.96 -18.84
N ARG A 67 -5.31 21.00 -19.67
CA ARG A 67 -6.55 21.30 -20.40
C ARG A 67 -6.88 20.11 -21.34
N PRO A 68 -8.18 19.80 -21.60
CA PRO A 68 -8.58 18.69 -22.46
C PRO A 68 -7.91 18.69 -23.85
N GLU A 69 -7.71 19.88 -24.44
CA GLU A 69 -7.02 20.04 -25.73
C GLU A 69 -5.55 19.58 -25.67
N ARG A 70 -4.84 19.87 -24.56
CA ARG A 70 -3.45 19.43 -24.37
C ARG A 70 -3.34 17.94 -24.09
N MET A 71 -4.35 17.38 -23.40
CA MET A 71 -4.46 15.95 -23.17
C MET A 71 -4.60 15.19 -24.50
N LEU A 72 -5.54 15.62 -25.36
CA LEU A 72 -5.78 15.00 -26.66
C LEU A 72 -4.60 15.18 -27.63
N ALA A 73 -3.83 16.25 -27.49
CA ALA A 73 -2.61 16.47 -28.26
C ALA A 73 -1.42 15.61 -27.81
N HIS A 74 -1.50 14.96 -26.64
CA HIS A 74 -0.42 14.11 -26.13
C HIS A 74 -0.39 12.79 -26.87
N GLU A 75 0.72 12.47 -27.54
CA GLU A 75 0.84 11.29 -28.40
C GLU A 75 0.48 9.98 -27.70
N GLU A 76 0.92 9.78 -26.45
CA GLU A 76 0.66 8.54 -25.70
C GLU A 76 -0.81 8.40 -25.30
N ILE A 77 -1.47 9.51 -24.98
CA ILE A 77 -2.89 9.49 -24.59
C ILE A 77 -3.76 9.30 -25.83
N ALA A 78 -3.45 10.00 -26.92
CA ALA A 78 -4.10 9.81 -28.21
C ALA A 78 -3.94 8.37 -28.70
N ALA A 79 -2.75 7.78 -28.56
CA ALA A 79 -2.49 6.39 -28.89
C ALA A 79 -3.34 5.44 -28.03
N LEU A 80 -3.43 5.67 -26.71
CA LEU A 80 -4.24 4.87 -25.80
C LEU A 80 -5.74 4.92 -26.15
N ILE A 81 -6.29 6.11 -26.38
CA ILE A 81 -7.70 6.29 -26.76
C ILE A 81 -7.98 5.58 -28.09
N THR A 82 -7.11 5.79 -29.07
CA THR A 82 -7.23 5.15 -30.39
C THR A 82 -7.07 3.64 -30.26
N ALA A 83 -6.25 3.14 -29.33
CA ALA A 83 -6.05 1.72 -29.05
C ALA A 83 -7.29 1.06 -28.43
N LEU A 84 -8.02 1.76 -27.55
CA LEU A 84 -9.23 1.22 -26.92
C LEU A 84 -10.45 1.30 -27.84
N GLY A 85 -10.57 2.37 -28.64
CA GLY A 85 -11.63 2.55 -29.64
C GLY A 85 -12.99 3.00 -29.07
N ALA A 86 -13.14 3.04 -27.74
CA ALA A 86 -14.41 3.34 -27.07
C ALA A 86 -14.76 4.83 -26.97
N GLY A 87 -13.91 5.77 -27.39
CA GLY A 87 -14.16 7.20 -27.19
C GLY A 87 -13.87 7.67 -25.75
N LEU A 88 -14.30 8.88 -25.38
CA LEU A 88 -14.00 9.52 -24.09
C LEU A 88 -15.23 10.24 -23.52
N GLY A 89 -15.37 10.23 -22.20
CA GLY A 89 -16.35 11.04 -21.47
C GLY A 89 -17.78 10.77 -21.93
N GLU A 90 -18.46 11.80 -22.42
CA GLU A 90 -19.83 11.70 -22.94
C GLU A 90 -19.91 10.94 -24.28
N ASP A 91 -18.83 10.94 -25.07
CA ASP A 91 -18.73 10.22 -26.35
C ASP A 91 -18.30 8.75 -26.17
N TYR A 92 -18.25 8.27 -24.92
CA TYR A 92 -17.85 6.90 -24.62
C TYR A 92 -18.93 5.88 -25.08
N ASP A 93 -18.49 4.88 -25.82
CA ASP A 93 -19.31 3.82 -26.39
C ASP A 93 -18.68 2.45 -26.10
N GLU A 94 -19.32 1.72 -25.18
CA GLU A 94 -18.89 0.39 -24.75
C GLU A 94 -18.88 -0.62 -25.90
N GLU A 95 -19.81 -0.52 -26.86
CA GLU A 95 -19.90 -1.49 -27.96
C GLU A 95 -18.72 -1.39 -28.92
N LYS A 96 -18.01 -0.26 -28.90
CA LYS A 96 -16.79 -0.02 -29.69
C LYS A 96 -15.51 -0.36 -28.95
N LEU A 97 -15.59 -0.77 -27.69
CA LEU A 97 -14.43 -1.18 -26.91
C LEU A 97 -13.82 -2.44 -27.54
N ARG A 98 -12.56 -2.34 -27.96
CA ARG A 98 -11.90 -3.43 -28.70
C ARG A 98 -11.36 -4.56 -27.81
N TYR A 99 -11.15 -4.27 -26.53
CA TYR A 99 -10.59 -5.22 -25.56
C TYR A 99 -11.36 -5.10 -24.24
N HIS A 100 -12.05 -6.16 -23.83
CA HIS A 100 -12.74 -6.21 -22.53
C HIS A 100 -11.79 -6.49 -21.35
N ARG A 101 -10.50 -6.70 -21.63
CA ARG A 101 -9.46 -6.85 -20.62
C ARG A 101 -8.33 -5.85 -20.91
N VAL A 102 -8.35 -4.75 -20.19
CA VAL A 102 -7.32 -3.72 -20.20
C VAL A 102 -6.43 -3.95 -19.00
N ILE A 103 -5.17 -4.31 -19.24
CA ILE A 103 -4.22 -4.72 -18.20
C ILE A 103 -3.11 -3.68 -18.12
N ILE A 104 -2.97 -3.02 -16.98
CA ILE A 104 -1.86 -2.13 -16.68
C ILE A 104 -0.72 -2.97 -16.12
N MET A 105 0.42 -2.98 -16.81
CA MET A 105 1.61 -3.71 -16.42
C MET A 105 2.78 -2.74 -16.31
N THR A 106 3.08 -2.33 -15.07
CA THR A 106 4.12 -1.36 -14.70
C THR A 106 5.17 -2.01 -13.81
N ASP A 107 6.34 -1.37 -13.70
CA ASP A 107 7.39 -1.84 -12.80
C ASP A 107 6.96 -1.69 -11.32
N ALA A 108 7.61 -2.45 -10.44
CA ALA A 108 7.35 -2.46 -9.00
C ALA A 108 8.05 -1.32 -8.25
N ASP A 109 8.63 -0.37 -8.97
CA ASP A 109 9.33 0.78 -8.44
C ASP A 109 8.41 2.00 -8.26
N VAL A 110 9.00 3.09 -7.78
CA VAL A 110 8.28 4.34 -7.50
C VAL A 110 7.77 4.99 -8.79
N ASP A 111 8.54 4.89 -9.89
CA ASP A 111 8.15 5.47 -11.17
C ASP A 111 6.99 4.69 -11.83
N GLY A 112 6.99 3.35 -11.72
CA GLY A 112 5.87 2.50 -12.14
C GLY A 112 4.62 2.75 -11.31
N ALA A 113 4.75 2.97 -10.00
CA ALA A 113 3.63 3.40 -9.16
C ALA A 113 3.06 4.77 -9.61
N HIS A 114 3.92 5.72 -10.01
CA HIS A 114 3.47 7.00 -10.55
C HIS A 114 2.70 6.85 -11.87
N ILE A 115 3.24 6.09 -12.85
CA ILE A 115 2.57 5.88 -14.15
C ILE A 115 1.27 5.12 -13.99
N ARG A 116 1.23 4.11 -13.11
CA ARG A 116 0.01 3.39 -12.76
C ARG A 116 -1.05 4.34 -12.21
N THR A 117 -0.68 5.22 -11.28
CA THR A 117 -1.61 6.21 -10.70
C THR A 117 -2.13 7.19 -11.75
N LEU A 118 -1.26 7.66 -12.66
CA LEU A 118 -1.65 8.52 -13.79
C LEU A 118 -2.66 7.83 -14.73
N LEU A 119 -2.44 6.55 -15.05
CA LEU A 119 -3.36 5.76 -15.86
C LEU A 119 -4.70 5.54 -15.15
N LEU A 120 -4.67 5.18 -13.86
CA LEU A 120 -5.89 5.01 -13.06
C LEU A 120 -6.70 6.30 -13.01
N THR A 121 -6.05 7.43 -12.77
CA THR A 121 -6.69 8.77 -12.77
C THR A 121 -7.27 9.09 -14.15
N PHE A 122 -6.54 8.79 -15.23
CA PHE A 122 -7.04 8.99 -16.59
C PHE A 122 -8.32 8.16 -16.86
N PHE A 123 -8.31 6.87 -16.53
CA PHE A 123 -9.47 5.99 -16.69
C PHE A 123 -10.63 6.44 -15.81
N PHE A 124 -10.38 6.77 -14.55
CA PHE A 124 -11.41 7.20 -13.61
C PHE A 124 -12.16 8.45 -14.10
N ARG A 125 -11.43 9.44 -14.62
CA ARG A 125 -12.03 10.71 -15.04
C ARG A 125 -12.64 10.69 -16.44
N ASN A 126 -12.03 9.93 -17.37
CA ASN A 126 -12.42 10.00 -18.78
C ASN A 126 -13.14 8.75 -19.30
N MET A 127 -13.01 7.62 -18.61
CA MET A 127 -13.65 6.34 -18.99
C MET A 127 -14.10 5.56 -17.74
N PRO A 128 -14.89 6.16 -16.82
CA PRO A 128 -15.31 5.50 -15.58
C PRO A 128 -16.08 4.19 -15.84
N GLN A 129 -16.73 4.06 -16.99
CA GLN A 129 -17.48 2.88 -17.41
C GLN A 129 -16.59 1.63 -17.53
N ILE A 130 -15.33 1.76 -17.99
CA ILE A 130 -14.37 0.65 -18.05
C ILE A 130 -14.11 0.07 -16.65
N ILE A 131 -14.03 0.94 -15.64
CA ILE A 131 -13.82 0.54 -14.24
C ILE A 131 -15.12 -0.05 -13.67
N GLY A 132 -16.27 0.60 -13.90
CA GLY A 132 -17.58 0.14 -13.44
C GLY A 132 -17.98 -1.24 -13.98
N ASN A 133 -17.73 -1.49 -15.27
CA ASN A 133 -17.93 -2.80 -15.90
C ASN A 133 -16.81 -3.79 -15.54
N GLY A 134 -15.70 -3.29 -15.01
CA GLY A 134 -14.53 -4.03 -14.57
C GLY A 134 -13.76 -4.71 -15.68
N HIS A 135 -13.51 -3.92 -16.72
CA HIS A 135 -12.60 -4.24 -17.81
C HIS A 135 -11.15 -3.84 -17.47
N LEU A 136 -10.90 -3.10 -16.38
CA LEU A 136 -9.57 -2.67 -15.96
C LEU A 136 -8.92 -3.58 -14.91
N TYR A 137 -7.69 -4.00 -15.20
CA TYR A 137 -6.89 -4.90 -14.37
C TYR A 137 -5.47 -4.34 -14.21
N ILE A 138 -4.82 -4.69 -13.10
CA ILE A 138 -3.40 -4.42 -12.83
C ILE A 138 -2.68 -5.76 -12.74
N ALA A 139 -1.65 -5.93 -13.55
CA ALA A 139 -0.79 -7.12 -13.47
C ALA A 139 0.07 -7.08 -12.20
N GLN A 140 0.26 -8.23 -11.55
CA GLN A 140 1.10 -8.39 -10.38
C GLN A 140 2.32 -9.25 -10.73
N PRO A 141 3.42 -8.66 -11.24
CA PRO A 141 4.64 -9.41 -11.51
C PRO A 141 5.30 -9.89 -10.20
N PRO A 142 6.06 -10.99 -10.23
CA PRO A 142 6.76 -11.49 -9.05
C PRO A 142 7.92 -10.56 -8.65
N LEU A 143 8.11 -10.38 -7.34
CA LEU A 143 9.20 -9.56 -6.79
C LEU A 143 10.50 -10.36 -6.65
N TYR A 144 10.39 -11.67 -6.39
CA TYR A 144 11.55 -12.52 -6.16
C TYR A 144 11.46 -13.85 -6.91
N LYS A 145 12.62 -14.38 -7.27
CA LYS A 145 12.81 -15.77 -7.66
C LYS A 145 13.74 -16.43 -6.66
N ALA A 146 13.18 -17.33 -5.87
CA ALA A 146 13.94 -18.10 -4.89
C ALA A 146 14.20 -19.50 -5.43
N SER A 147 15.43 -19.97 -5.29
CA SER A 147 15.87 -21.28 -5.77
C SER A 147 16.75 -21.99 -4.75
N ARG A 148 16.58 -23.31 -4.66
CA ARG A 148 17.47 -24.20 -3.92
C ARG A 148 17.62 -25.51 -4.67
N GLY A 149 18.84 -25.80 -5.12
CA GLY A 149 19.14 -26.96 -5.96
C GLY A 149 18.32 -26.94 -7.26
N ARG A 150 17.46 -27.94 -7.46
CA ARG A 150 16.59 -28.07 -8.65
C ARG A 150 15.22 -27.41 -8.52
N SER A 151 14.86 -26.94 -7.32
CA SER A 151 13.57 -26.29 -7.08
C SER A 151 13.72 -24.77 -7.19
N SER A 152 12.87 -24.15 -8.00
CA SER A 152 12.71 -22.69 -8.06
C SER A 152 11.24 -22.32 -7.85
N ARG A 153 10.99 -21.17 -7.24
CA ARG A 153 9.65 -20.63 -7.02
C ARG A 153 9.66 -19.12 -7.20
N TRP A 154 8.63 -18.61 -7.86
CA TRP A 154 8.32 -17.18 -7.94
C TRP A 154 7.56 -16.74 -6.70
N LEU A 155 7.91 -15.58 -6.16
CA LEU A 155 7.34 -15.03 -4.94
C LEU A 155 6.91 -13.59 -5.20
N TYR A 156 5.72 -13.23 -4.76
CA TYR A 156 5.05 -11.97 -5.09
C TYR A 156 5.11 -10.94 -3.96
N SER A 157 5.49 -11.36 -2.75
CA SER A 157 5.61 -10.48 -1.59
C SER A 157 6.87 -10.77 -0.78
N GLU A 158 7.28 -9.78 0.01
CA GLU A 158 8.37 -9.96 0.99
C GLU A 158 7.99 -10.98 2.08
N ALA A 159 6.72 -10.99 2.50
CA ALA A 159 6.19 -11.99 3.42
C ALA A 159 6.30 -13.42 2.87
N GLU A 160 6.04 -13.62 1.57
CA GLU A 160 6.25 -14.91 0.90
C GLU A 160 7.72 -15.32 0.86
N LEU A 161 8.63 -14.37 0.68
CA LEU A 161 10.07 -14.62 0.72
C LEU A 161 10.53 -15.07 2.11
N ASP A 162 10.07 -14.38 3.14
CA ASP A 162 10.36 -14.74 4.53
C ASP A 162 9.82 -16.13 4.86
N GLU A 163 8.57 -16.42 4.49
CA GLU A 163 7.96 -17.73 4.70
C GLU A 163 8.70 -18.82 3.91
N TRP A 164 9.04 -18.57 2.64
CA TRP A 164 9.79 -19.53 1.84
C TRP A 164 11.17 -19.81 2.42
N THR A 165 11.87 -18.74 2.82
CA THR A 165 13.21 -18.83 3.41
C THR A 165 13.17 -19.59 4.71
N ALA A 166 12.22 -19.27 5.60
CA ALA A 166 12.05 -19.96 6.86
C ALA A 166 11.72 -21.44 6.69
N ASN A 167 10.82 -21.78 5.76
CA ASN A 167 10.48 -23.16 5.45
C ASN A 167 11.67 -23.96 4.94
N ARG A 168 12.53 -23.35 4.13
CA ARG A 168 13.71 -24.02 3.57
C ARG A 168 14.86 -24.11 4.58
N LEU A 169 15.09 -23.08 5.39
CA LEU A 169 16.21 -23.04 6.34
C LEU A 169 15.91 -23.79 7.63
N TYR A 170 14.71 -23.60 8.19
CA TYR A 170 14.31 -24.13 9.50
C TYR A 170 13.31 -25.29 9.42
N GLY A 171 12.97 -25.76 8.21
CA GLY A 171 11.99 -26.84 8.02
C GLY A 171 12.37 -28.18 8.69
N SER A 172 13.66 -28.44 8.90
CA SER A 172 14.17 -29.63 9.61
C SER A 172 14.45 -29.38 11.10
N MET A 173 14.15 -28.19 11.59
CA MET A 173 14.43 -27.77 12.96
C MET A 173 13.14 -27.75 13.78
N ARG A 174 13.27 -28.11 15.05
CA ARG A 174 12.19 -28.14 16.03
C ARG A 174 12.67 -27.41 17.28
N ILE A 175 11.81 -26.57 17.83
CA ILE A 175 12.09 -25.83 19.06
C ILE A 175 11.12 -26.32 20.11
N THR A 176 11.67 -26.73 21.25
CA THR A 176 10.93 -27.17 22.44
C THR A 176 11.33 -26.31 23.63
N ALA A 177 10.39 -26.03 24.54
CA ALA A 177 10.66 -25.34 25.79
C ALA A 177 11.02 -26.34 26.89
N GLU A 178 11.97 -25.99 27.76
CA GLU A 178 12.33 -26.82 28.92
C GLU A 178 11.27 -26.76 30.04
N ASN A 179 10.58 -25.62 30.16
CA ASN A 179 9.49 -25.44 31.11
C ASN A 179 8.16 -25.76 30.45
N ASP A 180 7.41 -26.68 31.05
CA ASP A 180 6.11 -27.30 30.69
C ASP A 180 5.08 -26.36 30.02
N SER A 181 5.41 -25.92 28.82
CA SER A 181 4.60 -25.15 27.91
C SER A 181 4.66 -25.90 26.59
N ASN A 182 3.49 -26.21 26.03
CA ASN A 182 3.28 -27.08 24.87
C ASN A 182 3.75 -26.41 23.56
N ILE A 183 4.93 -25.78 23.59
CA ILE A 183 5.56 -25.05 22.50
C ILE A 183 6.33 -26.07 21.67
N ASP A 184 5.64 -26.61 20.68
CA ASP A 184 6.22 -27.40 19.60
C ASP A 184 6.21 -26.54 18.32
N LEU A 185 7.25 -25.71 18.17
CA LEU A 185 7.40 -24.89 16.97
C LEU A 185 8.08 -25.72 15.89
N LYS A 186 7.34 -25.95 14.80
CA LYS A 186 7.80 -26.65 13.60
C LYS A 186 7.75 -25.74 12.38
N SER A 187 8.78 -25.84 11.54
CA SER A 187 8.84 -25.31 10.17
C SER A 187 8.27 -23.90 9.99
N THR A 188 7.04 -23.78 9.45
CA THR A 188 6.35 -22.53 9.11
C THR A 188 6.13 -21.63 10.33
N LYS A 189 5.88 -22.23 11.50
CA LYS A 189 5.66 -21.48 12.75
C LYS A 189 6.94 -20.79 13.21
N ILE A 190 8.11 -21.38 12.96
CA ILE A 190 9.40 -20.77 13.30
C ILE A 190 9.58 -19.50 12.48
N GLY A 191 9.30 -19.53 11.17
CA GLY A 191 9.40 -18.35 10.31
C GLY A 191 8.52 -17.19 10.75
N ARG A 192 7.26 -17.49 11.09
CA ARG A 192 6.29 -16.47 11.56
C ARG A 192 6.68 -15.82 12.87
N VAL A 193 7.42 -16.52 13.73
CA VAL A 193 7.87 -15.99 15.01
C VAL A 193 9.23 -15.33 14.89
N LEU A 194 10.10 -15.82 14.00
CA LEU A 194 11.49 -15.38 13.90
C LEU A 194 11.64 -13.96 13.36
N THR A 195 10.90 -13.60 12.30
CA THR A 195 10.96 -12.22 11.76
C THR A 195 10.46 -11.21 12.81
N PRO A 196 9.28 -11.39 13.43
CA PRO A 196 8.85 -10.51 14.53
C PRO A 196 9.82 -10.51 15.72
N LEU A 197 10.44 -11.65 16.06
CA LEU A 197 11.42 -11.72 17.14
C LEU A 197 12.66 -10.87 16.85
N ARG A 198 13.17 -10.88 15.61
CA ARG A 198 14.27 -9.98 15.20
C ARG A 198 13.85 -8.51 15.29
N ASP A 199 12.69 -8.16 14.72
CA ASP A 199 12.15 -6.80 14.79
C ASP A 199 11.95 -6.33 16.24
N TYR A 200 11.58 -7.24 17.14
CA TYR A 200 11.43 -6.97 18.58
C TYR A 200 12.78 -6.69 19.25
N ILE A 201 13.81 -7.50 18.95
CA ILE A 201 15.18 -7.29 19.46
C ILE A 201 15.72 -5.94 18.98
N ASP A 202 15.58 -5.63 17.69
CA ASP A 202 16.03 -4.36 17.11
C ASP A 202 15.30 -3.17 17.76
N SER A 203 13.98 -3.30 17.96
CA SER A 203 13.18 -2.26 18.61
C SER A 203 13.51 -2.07 20.09
N LEU A 204 13.89 -3.15 20.79
CA LEU A 204 14.39 -3.07 22.17
C LEU A 204 15.74 -2.36 22.23
N GLU A 205 16.64 -2.61 21.29
CA GLU A 205 17.93 -1.92 21.22
C GLU A 205 17.74 -0.42 20.97
N VAL A 206 16.84 -0.03 20.06
CA VAL A 206 16.47 1.38 19.86
C VAL A 206 15.89 2.00 21.14
N ALA A 207 15.01 1.28 21.85
CA ALA A 207 14.45 1.78 23.10
C ALA A 207 15.51 1.97 24.20
N ARG A 208 16.52 1.09 24.26
CA ARG A 208 17.69 1.24 25.15
C ARG A 208 18.51 2.48 24.80
N VAL A 209 18.74 2.74 23.51
CA VAL A 209 19.45 3.96 23.04
C VAL A 209 18.68 5.23 23.43
N LEU A 210 17.35 5.18 23.45
CA LEU A 210 16.48 6.25 23.92
C LEU A 210 16.44 6.40 25.47
N ASN A 211 17.24 5.63 26.20
CA ASN A 211 17.28 5.58 27.66
C ASN A 211 15.92 5.26 28.31
N ILE A 212 15.08 4.47 27.64
CA ILE A 212 13.82 3.97 28.22
C ILE A 212 14.17 2.78 29.13
N PRO A 213 13.82 2.80 30.43
CA PRO A 213 14.10 1.68 31.33
C PRO A 213 13.37 0.40 30.90
N GLU A 214 14.02 -0.76 31.06
CA GLU A 214 13.44 -2.05 30.68
C GLU A 214 12.16 -2.38 31.46
N SER A 215 12.05 -1.95 32.72
CA SER A 215 10.84 -2.12 33.53
C SER A 215 9.64 -1.37 32.94
N VAL A 216 9.88 -0.20 32.36
CA VAL A 216 8.84 0.62 31.71
C VAL A 216 8.40 -0.05 30.42
N ILE A 217 9.34 -0.55 29.61
CA ILE A 217 9.03 -1.29 28.38
C ILE A 217 8.21 -2.54 28.72
N ASP A 218 8.63 -3.30 29.73
CA ASP A 218 7.94 -4.53 30.14
C ASP A 218 6.48 -4.25 30.54
N LYS A 219 6.23 -3.18 31.29
CA LYS A 219 4.86 -2.72 31.63
C LYS A 219 4.07 -2.25 30.42
N LEU A 220 4.67 -1.42 29.56
CA LEU A 220 4.03 -0.92 28.33
C LEU A 220 3.60 -2.05 27.39
N VAL A 221 4.30 -3.17 27.44
CA VAL A 221 4.13 -4.31 26.55
C VAL A 221 3.22 -5.39 27.16
N LYS A 222 3.36 -5.69 28.46
CA LYS A 222 2.59 -6.74 29.15
C LYS A 222 1.22 -6.28 29.62
N ASP A 223 1.10 -5.03 30.08
CA ASP A 223 -0.11 -4.58 30.75
C ASP A 223 -1.10 -3.96 29.74
N PRO A 224 -2.31 -4.53 29.59
CA PRO A 224 -3.30 -4.05 28.63
C PRO A 224 -3.82 -2.63 28.94
N GLU A 225 -3.69 -2.16 30.18
CA GLU A 225 -4.06 -0.80 30.58
C GLU A 225 -3.15 0.27 29.93
N TYR A 226 -1.88 -0.06 29.71
CA TYR A 226 -0.88 0.84 29.16
C TYR A 226 -0.93 0.89 27.62
N VAL A 227 -1.71 0.01 26.98
CA VAL A 227 -1.87 -0.04 25.52
C VAL A 227 -2.71 1.15 25.01
N LYS A 228 -3.65 1.65 25.81
CA LYS A 228 -4.57 2.75 25.46
C LYS A 228 -4.39 3.97 26.36
N MET A 229 -3.18 4.52 26.39
CA MET A 229 -2.94 5.78 27.10
C MET A 229 -3.44 6.99 26.30
N ASP A 230 -4.13 7.89 27.00
CA ASP A 230 -4.59 9.16 26.46
C ASP A 230 -3.64 10.28 26.90
N PHE A 231 -2.97 10.90 25.93
CA PHE A 231 -2.02 11.99 26.18
C PHE A 231 -2.66 13.38 25.97
N ARG A 232 -3.97 13.44 25.73
CA ARG A 232 -4.68 14.72 25.60
C ARG A 232 -4.50 15.55 26.88
N PRO A 233 -4.29 16.88 26.75
CA PRO A 233 -4.14 17.75 27.90
C PRO A 233 -5.36 17.62 28.83
N GLU A 234 -5.11 17.62 30.15
CA GLU A 234 -6.20 17.70 31.11
C GLU A 234 -6.93 19.03 30.89
N ARG A 235 -8.22 18.95 30.55
CA ARG A 235 -9.06 20.14 30.50
C ARG A 235 -9.07 20.72 31.92
N PRO A 236 -8.78 22.02 32.10
CA PRO A 236 -8.95 22.65 33.41
C PRO A 236 -10.36 22.32 33.91
N GLU A 237 -10.50 21.91 35.17
CA GLU A 237 -11.83 21.83 35.78
C GLU A 237 -12.51 23.18 35.54
N GLU A 238 -13.59 23.17 34.78
CA GLU A 238 -14.34 24.39 34.48
C GLU A 238 -14.68 25.03 35.82
N SER A 239 -14.01 26.14 36.15
CA SER A 239 -14.58 27.12 37.06
C SER A 239 -15.90 27.51 36.43
N ALA A 240 -16.99 26.96 36.98
CA ALA A 240 -18.36 27.06 36.53
C ALA A 240 -18.63 28.35 35.77
N VAL A 241 -18.50 28.31 34.45
CA VAL A 241 -19.13 29.29 33.59
C VAL A 241 -20.58 28.83 33.56
N PRO A 242 -21.56 29.65 33.98
CA PRO A 242 -22.95 29.27 33.87
C PRO A 242 -23.21 29.01 32.39
N VAL A 243 -23.48 27.75 32.04
CA VAL A 243 -24.06 27.40 30.75
C VAL A 243 -25.47 27.97 30.80
N GLU A 244 -25.62 29.24 30.42
CA GLU A 244 -26.93 29.76 30.05
C GLU A 244 -27.38 28.95 28.84
N THR A 245 -28.34 28.09 29.13
CA THR A 245 -29.18 27.36 28.19
C THR A 245 -29.60 28.24 27.02
N ALA A 246 -28.95 28.08 25.88
CA ALA A 246 -29.51 28.37 24.57
C ALA A 246 -29.61 27.07 23.76
N GLN A 247 -30.29 26.07 24.32
CA GLN A 247 -31.08 25.18 23.48
C GLN A 247 -32.29 25.98 22.97
N ALA A 248 -32.12 26.64 21.84
CA ALA A 248 -33.24 27.08 21.00
C ALA A 248 -32.95 26.53 19.59
N SER A 249 -33.33 25.27 19.35
CA SER A 249 -34.55 24.99 18.61
C SER A 249 -34.57 25.69 17.25
N LEU A 250 -33.63 25.34 16.36
CA LEU A 250 -33.56 25.87 14.99
C LEU A 250 -34.28 24.99 13.96
N PHE A 251 -34.95 23.91 14.38
CA PHE A 251 -35.75 23.06 13.51
C PHE A 251 -37.00 22.56 14.25
N GLY A 252 -38.10 23.28 14.10
CA GLY A 252 -39.44 22.87 14.50
C GLY A 252 -40.47 23.61 13.65
N GLY A 253 -40.98 22.93 12.63
CA GLY A 253 -41.85 23.51 11.61
C GLY A 253 -43.31 23.72 12.03
N SER A 254 -43.96 24.56 11.22
CA SER A 254 -45.40 24.70 10.92
C SER A 254 -46.37 24.93 12.08
N GLU A 255 -46.96 26.13 12.11
CA GLU A 255 -48.42 26.34 12.00
C GLU A 255 -48.73 27.84 11.81
N ASP A 256 -49.89 28.11 11.22
CA ASP A 256 -50.38 29.36 10.62
C ASP A 256 -50.41 30.60 11.54
N ASP A 257 -50.27 31.81 10.97
CA ASP A 257 -51.35 32.80 10.78
C ASP A 257 -50.77 34.19 10.42
N SER A 258 -51.67 35.01 9.89
CA SER A 258 -51.54 36.21 9.08
C SER A 258 -51.22 37.53 9.80
N THR A 259 -50.82 38.52 8.99
CA THR A 259 -50.86 40.00 9.16
C THR A 259 -49.67 40.79 9.76
N SER A 260 -49.07 41.57 8.85
CA SER A 260 -48.65 42.98 8.92
C SER A 260 -47.54 43.50 9.87
N GLU A 261 -46.68 44.31 9.25
CA GLU A 261 -45.86 45.44 9.77
C GLU A 261 -44.41 45.18 10.23
N SER A 262 -43.50 45.52 9.31
CA SER A 262 -42.24 46.27 9.50
C SER A 262 -41.58 46.29 10.87
N ALA A 263 -40.40 45.64 10.97
CA ALA A 263 -39.33 46.04 11.89
C ALA A 263 -37.97 45.57 11.34
N GLU A 264 -37.21 46.54 10.85
CA GLU A 264 -35.75 46.70 10.80
C GLU A 264 -34.83 45.47 10.91
N ASP A 265 -34.07 45.23 9.83
CA ASP A 265 -32.84 44.43 9.79
C ASP A 265 -31.83 44.97 10.82
N SER A 266 -31.68 44.28 11.95
CA SER A 266 -30.49 44.42 12.79
C SER A 266 -29.49 43.33 12.41
N VAL A 267 -28.49 43.73 11.62
CA VAL A 267 -27.28 42.95 11.33
C VAL A 267 -26.64 42.55 12.67
N ILE A 268 -26.66 41.26 12.98
CA ILE A 268 -25.81 40.70 14.04
C ILE A 268 -24.40 40.69 13.45
N GLU A 269 -23.59 41.67 13.82
CA GLU A 269 -22.13 41.61 13.65
C GLU A 269 -21.62 40.43 14.47
N ASP A 270 -21.28 39.33 13.79
CA ASP A 270 -20.39 38.32 14.35
C ASP A 270 -19.04 39.00 14.62
N VAL A 271 -18.86 39.46 15.85
CA VAL A 271 -17.56 39.82 16.39
C VAL A 271 -16.78 38.52 16.54
N ILE A 272 -16.17 38.08 15.44
CA ILE A 272 -15.03 37.16 15.50
C ILE A 272 -13.93 38.00 16.14
N GLU A 273 -13.66 37.77 17.43
CA GLU A 273 -12.43 38.26 18.06
C GLU A 273 -11.25 37.65 17.29
N GLU A 274 -10.75 38.39 16.30
CA GLU A 274 -9.46 38.16 15.67
C GLU A 274 -8.38 38.34 16.74
N GLY A 275 -7.68 37.26 17.09
CA GLY A 275 -6.39 37.37 17.77
C GLY A 275 -6.15 36.48 18.99
N VAL A 276 -7.07 35.59 19.37
CA VAL A 276 -6.74 34.57 20.38
C VAL A 276 -6.02 33.43 19.67
N GLU A 277 -4.68 33.48 19.65
CA GLU A 277 -3.88 32.29 19.34
C GLU A 277 -4.30 31.20 20.33
N PRO A 278 -4.73 30.01 19.86
CA PRO A 278 -5.15 28.95 20.77
C PRO A 278 -3.98 28.61 21.69
N GLU A 279 -4.17 28.76 23.00
CA GLU A 279 -3.18 28.30 23.97
C GLU A 279 -2.97 26.79 23.78
N ILE A 280 -1.77 26.42 23.32
CA ILE A 280 -1.38 25.03 23.17
C ILE A 280 -1.07 24.50 24.56
N LEU A 281 -2.05 23.84 25.18
CA LEU A 281 -1.85 23.13 26.43
C LEU A 281 -0.83 21.99 26.22
N PRO A 282 0.15 21.80 27.13
CA PRO A 282 1.11 20.71 27.00
C PRO A 282 0.40 19.36 27.12
N ASP A 283 0.81 18.40 26.29
CA ASP A 283 0.32 17.02 26.35
C ASP A 283 0.55 16.43 27.76
N ARG A 284 -0.38 15.60 28.22
CA ARG A 284 -0.29 14.92 29.52
C ARG A 284 0.89 13.93 29.51
N THR A 285 1.70 13.92 30.56
CA THR A 285 2.79 12.94 30.73
C THR A 285 2.45 11.95 31.85
N TYR A 286 2.99 10.73 31.76
CA TYR A 286 2.78 9.67 32.75
C TYR A 286 4.10 9.28 33.40
N GLU A 287 4.13 9.15 34.73
CA GLU A 287 5.29 8.63 35.45
C GLU A 287 5.17 7.12 35.63
N ILE A 288 6.09 6.36 35.04
CA ILE A 288 6.18 4.90 35.18
C ILE A 288 7.55 4.57 35.78
N ASP A 289 7.59 4.02 36.99
CA ASP A 289 8.84 3.65 37.69
C ASP A 289 9.92 4.76 37.73
N GLY A 290 9.49 6.03 37.83
CA GLY A 290 10.39 7.19 37.84
C GLY A 290 10.89 7.63 36.46
N TYR A 291 10.25 7.15 35.39
CA TYR A 291 10.44 7.62 34.02
C TYR A 291 9.22 8.37 33.51
N THR A 292 9.44 9.59 33.02
CA THR A 292 8.41 10.42 32.41
C THR A 292 8.12 9.95 30.97
N LEU A 293 7.03 9.22 30.80
CA LEU A 293 6.51 8.83 29.50
C LEU A 293 5.78 10.00 28.86
N THR A 294 6.36 10.53 27.77
CA THR A 294 5.72 11.52 26.91
C THR A 294 4.98 10.86 25.75
N LYS A 295 4.09 11.62 25.11
CA LYS A 295 3.38 11.20 23.89
C LYS A 295 4.34 10.83 22.77
N ASP A 296 5.42 11.60 22.59
CA ASP A 296 6.41 11.35 21.54
C ASP A 296 7.15 10.02 21.75
N ILE A 297 7.44 9.66 23.01
CA ILE A 297 8.05 8.37 23.35
C ILE A 297 7.04 7.25 23.13
N PHE A 298 5.79 7.43 23.52
CA PHE A 298 4.74 6.43 23.34
C PHE A 298 4.39 6.18 21.87
N GLN A 299 4.36 7.24 21.06
CA GLN A 299 4.13 7.21 19.62
C GLN A 299 5.39 6.89 18.81
N ASN A 300 6.55 6.77 19.48
CA ASN A 300 7.77 6.39 18.81
C ASN A 300 7.57 5.05 18.07
N PRO A 301 7.99 4.95 16.79
CA PRO A 301 7.80 3.74 16.00
C PRO A 301 8.34 2.47 16.66
N ALA A 302 9.45 2.55 17.40
CA ALA A 302 10.02 1.41 18.09
C ALA A 302 9.10 0.92 19.22
N VAL A 303 8.61 1.83 20.08
CA VAL A 303 7.70 1.49 21.19
C VAL A 303 6.36 0.97 20.68
N PHE A 304 5.86 1.53 19.58
CA PHE A 304 4.66 1.03 18.92
C PHE A 304 4.85 -0.38 18.35
N ARG A 305 5.99 -0.65 17.69
CA ARG A 305 6.33 -1.99 17.16
C ARG A 305 6.44 -3.02 18.28
N LEU A 306 7.10 -2.69 19.39
CA LEU A 306 7.23 -3.59 20.55
C LEU A 306 5.86 -4.05 21.06
N ARG A 307 4.91 -3.13 21.21
CA ARG A 307 3.54 -3.43 21.66
C ARG A 307 2.75 -4.27 20.66
N THR A 308 2.97 -4.05 19.37
CA THR A 308 2.26 -4.79 18.30
C THR A 308 2.81 -6.20 18.14
N ILE A 309 4.12 -6.39 18.31
CA ILE A 309 4.80 -7.67 18.10
C ILE A 309 4.65 -8.59 19.32
N TYR A 310 4.66 -8.05 20.54
CA TYR A 310 4.64 -8.85 21.76
C TYR A 310 3.54 -9.93 21.83
N PRO A 311 2.27 -9.66 21.47
CA PRO A 311 1.22 -10.68 21.46
C PRO A 311 1.55 -11.90 20.58
N ILE A 312 2.33 -11.71 19.52
CA ILE A 312 2.73 -12.77 18.57
C ILE A 312 3.84 -13.64 19.16
N ILE A 313 4.76 -13.04 19.91
CA ILE A 313 5.97 -13.71 20.45
C ILE A 313 5.86 -14.06 21.94
N LYS A 314 4.75 -13.70 22.60
CA LYS A 314 4.52 -13.89 24.05
C LYS A 314 4.82 -15.32 24.50
N GLU A 315 4.36 -16.31 23.74
CA GLU A 315 4.59 -17.72 24.06
C GLU A 315 6.08 -18.07 24.12
N VAL A 316 6.89 -17.54 23.21
CA VAL A 316 8.35 -17.79 23.16
C VAL A 316 9.10 -17.01 24.24
N LEU A 317 8.65 -15.80 24.58
CA LEU A 317 9.24 -15.00 25.66
C LEU A 317 9.00 -15.64 27.03
N GLU A 318 7.82 -16.22 27.25
CA GLU A 318 7.43 -16.85 28.51
C GLU A 318 7.96 -18.30 28.65
N ALA A 319 8.38 -18.92 27.53
CA ALA A 319 8.90 -20.30 27.47
C ALA A 319 10.18 -20.54 28.31
N GLY A 320 10.90 -19.47 28.68
CA GLY A 320 12.18 -19.59 29.39
C GLY A 320 13.29 -20.11 28.48
N MET A 321 13.92 -21.22 28.87
CA MET A 321 15.04 -21.81 28.13
C MET A 321 14.53 -22.73 27.01
N LEU A 322 15.12 -22.57 25.83
CA LEU A 322 14.72 -23.28 24.62
C LEU A 322 15.76 -24.35 24.24
N THR A 323 15.26 -25.49 23.80
CA THR A 323 16.04 -26.57 23.19
C THR A 323 15.76 -26.60 21.69
N ILE A 324 16.81 -26.71 20.89
CA ILE A 324 16.75 -26.75 19.43
C ILE A 324 17.21 -28.12 18.96
N GLU A 325 16.33 -28.82 18.26
CA GLU A 325 16.58 -30.11 17.64
C GLU A 325 16.61 -29.97 16.12
N LYS A 326 17.52 -30.68 15.46
CA LYS A 326 17.61 -30.77 14.00
C LYS A 326 17.62 -32.24 13.59
N ALA A 327 16.59 -32.67 12.87
CA ALA A 327 16.43 -34.07 12.43
C ALA A 327 16.71 -35.08 13.57
N ASP A 328 16.03 -34.89 14.70
CA ASP A 328 16.10 -35.72 15.92
C ASP A 328 17.45 -35.69 16.68
N ASN A 329 18.39 -34.82 16.30
CA ASN A 329 19.59 -34.54 17.07
C ASN A 329 19.47 -33.20 17.81
N ILE A 330 19.78 -33.20 19.10
CA ILE A 330 19.85 -31.97 19.91
C ILE A 330 21.06 -31.16 19.47
N VAL A 331 20.82 -29.95 18.96
CA VAL A 331 21.86 -29.03 18.47
C VAL A 331 22.28 -28.04 19.55
N ALA A 332 21.31 -27.53 20.30
CA ALA A 332 21.54 -26.59 21.39
C ALA A 332 20.48 -26.77 22.49
N THR A 333 20.89 -26.60 23.75
CA THR A 333 20.04 -26.63 24.95
C THR A 333 20.31 -25.37 25.77
N GLY A 334 19.35 -24.91 26.56
CA GLY A 334 19.54 -23.70 27.37
C GLY A 334 19.64 -22.40 26.57
N VAL A 335 19.02 -22.30 25.39
CA VAL A 335 19.09 -21.09 24.55
C VAL A 335 18.08 -20.06 25.05
N ALA A 336 18.54 -18.85 25.37
CA ALA A 336 17.66 -17.72 25.68
C ALA A 336 16.94 -17.24 24.41
N TRP A 337 15.72 -16.71 24.55
CA TRP A 337 14.95 -16.19 23.41
C TRP A 337 15.70 -15.12 22.59
N GLN A 338 16.59 -14.35 23.23
CA GLN A 338 17.42 -13.32 22.59
C GLN A 338 18.42 -13.91 21.59
N ASP A 339 19.00 -15.07 21.94
CA ASP A 339 20.02 -15.76 21.16
C ASP A 339 19.42 -16.76 20.17
N LEU A 340 18.10 -16.96 20.22
CA LEU A 340 17.39 -17.90 19.36
C LEU A 340 17.62 -17.60 17.86
N PRO A 341 17.51 -16.35 17.37
CA PRO A 341 17.74 -16.08 15.94
C PRO A 341 19.17 -16.40 15.50
N ALA A 342 20.17 -15.96 16.26
CA ALA A 342 21.57 -16.23 15.96
C ALA A 342 21.89 -17.73 16.00
N THR A 343 21.35 -18.45 16.98
CA THR A 343 21.55 -19.89 17.12
C THR A 343 20.89 -20.66 15.98
N LEU A 344 19.69 -20.26 15.55
CA LEU A 344 19.03 -20.86 14.41
C LEU A 344 19.80 -20.58 13.11
N ASP A 345 20.27 -19.35 12.90
CA ASP A 345 21.02 -19.00 11.70
C ASP A 345 22.34 -19.76 11.60
N ASN A 346 23.11 -19.85 12.69
CA ASN A 346 24.38 -20.59 12.74
C ASN A 346 24.22 -22.09 12.47
N ASN A 347 23.06 -22.66 12.82
CA ASN A 347 22.77 -24.09 12.65
C ASN A 347 21.90 -24.41 11.43
N SER A 348 21.43 -23.38 10.74
CA SER A 348 20.66 -23.49 9.49
C SER A 348 21.56 -23.82 8.32
N ASP A 349 21.05 -24.62 7.38
CA ASP A 349 21.75 -24.89 6.14
C ASP A 349 21.35 -23.86 5.07
N ARG A 350 22.14 -22.78 4.97
CA ARG A 350 21.99 -21.75 3.93
C ARG A 350 22.61 -22.17 2.58
N SER A 351 23.24 -23.35 2.51
CA SER A 351 23.93 -23.76 1.30
C SER A 351 22.95 -23.99 0.14
N GLY A 352 23.31 -23.46 -1.03
CA GLY A 352 22.55 -23.60 -2.27
C GLY A 352 21.25 -22.79 -2.35
N VAL A 353 20.96 -21.89 -1.39
CA VAL A 353 19.84 -20.93 -1.50
C VAL A 353 20.29 -19.73 -2.34
N ASN A 354 19.57 -19.45 -3.42
CA ASN A 354 19.78 -18.27 -4.26
C ASN A 354 18.45 -17.53 -4.41
N VAL A 355 18.44 -16.25 -4.01
CA VAL A 355 17.29 -15.35 -4.12
C VAL A 355 17.68 -14.22 -5.05
N GLN A 356 16.95 -14.09 -6.16
CA GLN A 356 17.08 -12.98 -7.09
C GLN A 356 15.87 -12.06 -6.94
N ARG A 357 16.10 -10.76 -6.72
CA ARG A 357 15.05 -9.73 -6.72
C ARG A 357 14.95 -9.14 -8.12
N TYR A 358 13.73 -8.95 -8.59
CA TYR A 358 13.43 -8.27 -9.86
C TYR A 358 12.95 -6.86 -9.53
N LYS A 359 13.63 -5.84 -10.08
CA LYS A 359 13.26 -4.43 -9.86
C LYS A 359 12.37 -3.89 -10.96
N GLY A 360 12.56 -4.37 -12.20
CA GLY A 360 11.77 -3.97 -13.35
C GLY A 360 11.45 -5.15 -14.26
N LEU A 361 10.35 -5.02 -15.01
CA LEU A 361 9.85 -6.02 -15.97
C LEU A 361 10.88 -6.29 -17.08
N GLY A 362 11.71 -5.30 -17.41
CA GLY A 362 12.79 -5.43 -18.40
C GLY A 362 13.95 -6.34 -17.98
N GLU A 363 14.06 -6.72 -16.70
CA GLU A 363 15.07 -7.67 -16.22
C GLU A 363 14.69 -9.14 -16.49
N MET A 364 13.42 -9.39 -16.84
CA MET A 364 12.91 -10.72 -17.13
C MET A 364 13.07 -11.06 -18.61
N ASN A 365 13.47 -12.30 -18.89
CA ASN A 365 13.43 -12.83 -20.24
C ASN A 365 11.98 -12.95 -20.72
N PRO A 366 11.69 -12.87 -22.03
CA PRO A 366 10.32 -12.97 -22.57
C PRO A 366 9.56 -14.21 -22.09
N GLU A 367 10.23 -15.36 -22.01
CA GLU A 367 9.63 -16.61 -21.50
C GLU A 367 9.25 -16.50 -20.01
N GLN A 368 10.10 -15.88 -19.19
CA GLN A 368 9.83 -15.68 -17.77
C GLN A 368 8.68 -14.70 -17.56
N LEU A 369 8.63 -13.63 -18.36
CA LEU A 369 7.54 -12.65 -18.32
C LEU A 369 6.21 -13.31 -18.72
N TRP A 370 6.23 -14.19 -19.72
CA TRP A 370 5.07 -15.00 -20.10
C TRP A 370 4.60 -15.88 -18.94
N GLU A 371 5.46 -16.77 -18.44
CA GLU A 371 5.11 -17.77 -17.41
C GLU A 371 4.59 -17.14 -16.12
N THR A 372 5.05 -15.93 -15.79
CA THR A 372 4.73 -15.29 -14.50
C THR A 372 3.58 -14.29 -14.58
N THR A 373 3.52 -13.51 -15.65
CA THR A 373 2.70 -12.28 -15.67
C THR A 373 1.67 -12.28 -16.80
N MET A 374 1.87 -13.06 -17.86
CA MET A 374 0.99 -13.02 -19.05
C MET A 374 0.23 -14.32 -19.32
N ASP A 375 0.68 -15.47 -18.79
CA ASP A 375 -0.01 -16.75 -18.96
C ASP A 375 -1.38 -16.73 -18.25
N PRO A 376 -2.50 -16.93 -18.97
CA PRO A 376 -3.83 -16.94 -18.38
C PRO A 376 -4.04 -17.94 -17.23
N ASN A 377 -3.23 -19.00 -17.14
CA ASN A 377 -3.38 -20.03 -16.11
C ASN A 377 -2.60 -19.74 -14.82
N GLU A 378 -1.49 -18.99 -14.92
CA GLU A 378 -0.55 -18.77 -13.80
C GLU A 378 -0.53 -17.31 -13.32
N ARG A 379 -0.92 -16.36 -14.17
CA ARG A 379 -0.84 -14.93 -13.87
C ARG A 379 -1.73 -14.53 -12.69
N VAL A 380 -1.24 -13.57 -11.92
CA VAL A 380 -2.00 -12.90 -10.86
C VAL A 380 -2.37 -11.49 -11.33
N MET A 381 -3.66 -11.16 -11.26
CA MET A 381 -4.19 -9.86 -11.65
C MET A 381 -5.10 -9.30 -10.55
N LEU A 382 -5.02 -8.00 -10.35
CA LEU A 382 -5.91 -7.26 -9.47
C LEU A 382 -6.93 -6.52 -10.34
N ARG A 383 -8.23 -6.81 -10.16
CA ARG A 383 -9.30 -6.07 -10.83
C ARG A 383 -9.50 -4.75 -10.10
N VAL A 384 -9.45 -3.64 -10.83
CA VAL A 384 -9.61 -2.31 -10.26
C VAL A 384 -11.08 -2.09 -9.92
N THR A 385 -11.34 -1.70 -8.67
CA THR A 385 -12.68 -1.30 -8.23
C THR A 385 -12.86 0.23 -8.32
N ALA A 386 -14.10 0.69 -8.24
CA ALA A 386 -14.37 2.13 -8.17
C ALA A 386 -13.74 2.77 -6.92
N GLU A 387 -13.68 2.05 -5.80
CA GLU A 387 -13.05 2.52 -4.56
C GLU A 387 -11.54 2.71 -4.74
N ASP A 388 -10.86 1.77 -5.41
CA ASP A 388 -9.43 1.87 -5.72
C ASP A 388 -9.14 3.07 -6.62
N ALA A 389 -10.02 3.34 -7.59
CA ALA A 389 -9.89 4.46 -8.51
C ALA A 389 -10.09 5.81 -7.82
N ILE A 390 -11.04 5.91 -6.87
CA ILE A 390 -11.25 7.09 -6.04
C ILE A 390 -10.02 7.32 -5.14
N ALA A 391 -9.55 6.27 -4.46
CA ALA A 391 -8.37 6.37 -3.60
C ALA A 391 -7.12 6.81 -4.38
N ALA A 392 -6.97 6.34 -5.62
CA ALA A 392 -5.90 6.77 -6.51
C ALA A 392 -6.03 8.25 -6.91
N ASP A 393 -7.22 8.75 -7.24
CA ASP A 393 -7.46 10.17 -7.55
C ASP A 393 -7.21 11.06 -6.33
N ASP A 394 -7.65 10.65 -5.13
CA ASP A 394 -7.41 11.39 -3.87
C ASP A 394 -5.92 11.45 -3.51
N MET A 395 -5.21 10.32 -3.61
CA MET A 395 -3.76 10.27 -3.45
C MET A 395 -3.06 11.17 -4.47
N PHE A 396 -3.52 11.13 -5.72
CA PHE A 396 -2.95 11.93 -6.79
C PHE A 396 -3.19 13.43 -6.56
N ARG A 397 -4.40 13.85 -6.19
CA ARG A 397 -4.72 15.25 -5.85
C ARG A 397 -3.87 15.74 -4.67
N THR A 398 -3.68 14.90 -3.66
CA THR A 398 -2.84 15.23 -2.49
C THR A 398 -1.36 15.39 -2.86
N LEU A 399 -0.83 14.49 -3.68
CA LEU A 399 0.60 14.44 -4.02
C LEU A 399 0.98 15.37 -5.19
N MET A 400 0.07 15.58 -6.13
CA MET A 400 0.34 16.25 -7.41
C MET A 400 -0.51 17.51 -7.61
N GLY A 401 -1.49 17.79 -6.75
CA GLY A 401 -2.28 19.03 -6.75
C GLY A 401 -1.44 20.29 -6.47
N ASP A 402 -2.10 21.44 -6.42
CA ASP A 402 -1.40 22.72 -6.22
C ASP A 402 -1.12 23.02 -4.73
N ASP A 403 -1.83 22.35 -3.82
CA ASP A 403 -1.72 22.56 -2.38
C ASP A 403 -0.47 21.89 -1.80
N VAL A 404 0.40 22.70 -1.18
CA VAL A 404 1.69 22.25 -0.62
C VAL A 404 1.54 21.63 0.77
N GLU A 405 0.61 22.14 1.59
CA GLU A 405 0.38 21.70 2.97
C GLU A 405 -0.04 20.23 3.05
N PRO A 406 -1.06 19.76 2.30
CA PRO A 406 -1.50 18.35 2.33
C PRO A 406 -0.40 17.40 1.87
N ARG A 407 0.32 17.76 0.82
CA ARG A 407 1.49 17.01 0.33
C ARG A 407 2.57 16.86 1.39
N ARG A 408 2.92 17.96 2.08
CA ARG A 408 3.97 17.96 3.10
C ARG A 408 3.58 17.11 4.30
N ASN A 409 2.31 17.17 4.71
CA ASN A 409 1.79 16.35 5.80
C ASN A 409 1.76 14.86 5.43
N PHE A 410 1.33 14.53 4.21
CA PHE A 410 1.35 13.17 3.70
C PHE A 410 2.77 12.59 3.63
N ILE A 411 3.74 13.34 3.09
CA ILE A 411 5.14 12.89 3.05
C ILE A 411 5.68 12.70 4.46
N ARG A 412 5.41 13.62 5.41
CA ARG A 412 5.85 13.47 6.80
C ARG A 412 5.25 12.26 7.51
N ALA A 413 3.97 12.00 7.29
CA ALA A 413 3.27 10.87 7.90
C ALA A 413 3.78 9.53 7.36
N ASN A 414 4.03 9.43 6.05
CA ASN A 414 4.42 8.19 5.38
C ASN A 414 5.94 7.99 5.27
N ALA A 415 6.76 9.04 5.52
CA ALA A 415 8.22 8.96 5.43
C ALA A 415 8.84 7.89 6.34
N LEU A 416 8.17 7.55 7.45
CA LEU A 416 8.63 6.54 8.41
C LEU A 416 8.28 5.10 7.99
N GLU A 417 7.30 4.92 7.09
CA GLU A 417 6.92 3.61 6.54
C GLU A 417 7.80 3.19 5.36
N VAL A 418 8.48 4.15 4.73
CA VAL A 418 9.40 3.87 3.64
C VAL A 418 10.71 3.30 4.18
N LYS A 419 10.69 2.00 4.53
CA LYS A 419 11.90 1.24 4.90
C LYS A 419 12.86 1.02 3.72
N ASN A 420 12.41 1.21 2.47
CA ASN A 420 13.17 0.89 1.26
C ASN A 420 13.02 1.96 0.16
N LEU A 421 13.43 3.20 0.43
CA LEU A 421 13.92 4.10 -0.63
C LEU A 421 15.46 3.99 -0.62
N ASP A 422 15.96 3.29 -1.63
CA ASP A 422 17.35 2.94 -1.99
C ASP A 422 18.53 3.45 -1.13
N VAL A 423 19.52 2.55 -1.01
CA VAL A 423 20.93 2.89 -1.29
C VAL A 423 21.37 2.11 -2.52
#